data_AF-A0A2A6D201-F1
#
_entry.id   AF-A0A2A6D201-F1
#
_cell.length_a   1.000
_cell.length_b   1.000
_cell.length_c   1.000
_cell.angle_alpha   90.00
_cell.angle_beta   90.00
_cell.angle_gamma   90.00
#
_symmetry.space_group_name_H-M   'P 1'
#
loop_
_entity.id
_entity.type
_entity.pdbx_description
1 polymer ?
#
loop_
_entity_poly.entity_id
_entity_poly.type
_entity_poly.pdbx_seq_one_letter_code
_entity_poly.pdbx_strand_id
1 'polypeptide(L)'
;YRSLPNELKDQCLGALKRVLPEHTAPAAFLKARDSYFSFYPMFAVHPKYVIKNARGEPSEAYWLGMMRDWLMSIQNQTDQVIARGQIDVATASIRHSNSTKISDAALTGFKLLCSHGEKYECMG
;
A
#
# COMPACT_ATOMS: atom_id res chain seq x y z
N TYR A 1 6.46 -9.46 17.06
CA TYR A 1 5.59 -10.66 17.10
C TYR A 1 4.54 -10.48 18.18
N ARG A 2 3.32 -10.04 17.83
CA ARG A 2 2.21 -10.10 18.78
C ARG A 2 1.00 -10.67 18.05
N SER A 3 0.61 -11.85 18.54
CA SER A 3 -0.47 -12.69 18.06
C SER A 3 -1.83 -11.99 18.13
N LEU A 4 -2.80 -12.52 17.36
CA LEU A 4 -4.24 -12.27 17.49
C LEU A 4 -4.67 -12.14 18.96
N PRO A 5 -5.70 -11.32 19.25
CA PRO A 5 -6.29 -11.23 20.59
C PRO A 5 -6.61 -12.65 21.09
N ASN A 6 -6.19 -12.96 22.32
CA ASN A 6 -6.31 -14.32 22.88
C ASN A 6 -7.76 -14.83 22.83
N GLU A 7 -8.75 -13.94 22.98
CA GLU A 7 -10.18 -14.27 22.87
C GLU A 7 -10.56 -14.91 21.52
N LEU A 8 -10.05 -14.38 20.40
CA LEU A 8 -10.35 -14.91 19.07
C LEU A 8 -9.60 -16.22 18.80
N LYS A 9 -8.38 -16.36 19.37
CA LYS A 9 -7.59 -17.59 19.30
C LYS A 9 -8.29 -18.74 20.01
N ASP A 10 -8.79 -18.50 21.22
CA ASP A 10 -9.37 -19.56 22.05
C ASP A 10 -10.73 -20.04 21.53
N GLN A 11 -11.52 -19.17 20.91
CA GLN A 11 -12.84 -19.53 20.40
C GLN A 11 -12.78 -20.38 19.11
N CYS A 12 -11.96 -20.02 18.12
CA CYS A 12 -11.91 -20.74 16.84
C CYS A 12 -10.88 -21.89 16.83
N LEU A 13 -9.68 -21.70 17.38
CA LEU A 13 -8.65 -22.76 17.37
C LEU A 13 -8.86 -23.79 18.48
N GLY A 14 -9.43 -23.37 19.61
CA GLY A 14 -9.84 -24.26 20.69
C GLY A 14 -10.99 -25.18 20.28
N ALA A 15 -11.84 -24.77 19.34
CA ALA A 15 -12.87 -25.63 18.76
C ALA A 15 -12.25 -26.66 17.81
N LEU A 16 -11.32 -26.26 16.94
CA LEU A 16 -10.69 -27.15 15.96
C LEU A 16 -9.85 -28.26 16.62
N LYS A 17 -9.12 -27.95 17.71
CA LYS A 17 -8.33 -28.93 18.47
C LYS A 17 -9.19 -29.98 19.17
N ARG A 18 -10.41 -29.62 19.58
CA ARG A 18 -11.33 -30.53 20.29
C ARG A 18 -11.98 -31.57 19.38
N VAL A 19 -12.06 -31.32 18.07
CA VAL A 19 -12.66 -32.24 17.10
C VAL A 19 -11.71 -33.38 16.72
N LEU A 20 -10.40 -33.17 16.89
CA LEU A 20 -9.39 -34.12 16.44
C LEU A 20 -9.00 -35.09 17.57
N PRO A 21 -8.85 -36.39 17.27
CA PRO A 21 -8.35 -37.35 18.25
C PRO A 21 -6.89 -37.03 18.60
N GLU A 22 -6.59 -37.07 19.90
CA GLU A 22 -5.24 -36.93 20.42
C GLU A 22 -4.30 -38.02 19.83
N HIS A 23 -3.02 -37.69 19.69
CA HIS A 23 -1.96 -38.57 19.14
C HIS A 23 -2.10 -38.96 17.65
N THR A 24 -2.92 -38.26 16.88
CA THR A 24 -2.97 -38.42 15.43
C THR A 24 -2.02 -37.46 14.72
N ALA A 25 -1.54 -37.84 13.52
CA ALA A 25 -0.67 -36.98 12.72
C ALA A 25 -1.27 -35.58 12.42
N PRO A 26 -2.58 -35.44 12.12
CA PRO A 26 -3.21 -34.12 11.97
C PRO A 26 -3.24 -33.29 13.25
N ALA A 27 -3.47 -33.91 14.42
CA ALA A 27 -3.46 -33.22 15.70
C ALA A 27 -2.05 -32.69 16.05
N ALA A 28 -1.02 -33.50 15.81
CA ALA A 28 0.38 -33.09 15.99
C ALA A 28 0.75 -31.93 15.05
N PHE A 29 0.32 -31.98 13.79
CA PHE A 29 0.53 -30.91 12.81
C PHE A 29 -0.12 -29.59 13.24
N LEU A 30 -1.39 -29.61 13.66
CA LEU A 30 -2.10 -28.41 14.09
C LEU A 30 -1.52 -27.83 15.39
N LYS A 31 -1.05 -28.69 16.31
CA LYS A 31 -0.32 -28.25 17.51
C LYS A 31 0.99 -27.54 17.15
N ALA A 32 1.75 -28.07 16.20
CA ALA A 32 2.98 -27.43 15.73
C ALA A 32 2.70 -26.11 15.00
N ARG A 33 1.72 -26.11 14.07
CA ARG A 33 1.30 -24.90 13.36
C ARG A 33 0.88 -23.79 14.31
N ASP A 34 0.06 -24.08 15.31
CA ASP A 34 -0.42 -23.04 16.21
C ASP A 34 0.66 -22.51 17.17
N SER A 35 1.62 -23.37 17.54
CA SER A 35 2.74 -22.99 18.42
C SER A 35 3.78 -22.14 17.71
N TYR A 36 4.10 -22.48 16.46
CA TYR A 36 5.20 -21.86 15.71
C TYR A 36 4.74 -20.88 14.62
N PHE A 37 3.59 -21.11 14.00
CA PHE A 37 3.10 -20.42 12.81
C PHE A 37 1.72 -19.80 13.05
N SER A 38 1.62 -18.96 14.09
CA SER A 38 0.35 -18.29 14.46
C SER A 38 0.09 -16.98 13.71
N PHE A 39 0.36 -16.98 12.41
CA PHE A 39 0.00 -15.91 11.48
C PHE A 39 -1.17 -16.36 10.61
N TYR A 40 -2.12 -15.47 10.38
CA TYR A 40 -3.33 -15.75 9.61
C TYR A 40 -3.49 -14.66 8.54
N PRO A 41 -3.87 -15.04 7.30
CA PRO A 41 -4.13 -14.06 6.26
C PRO A 41 -5.34 -13.21 6.66
N MET A 42 -5.17 -11.89 6.62
CA MET A 42 -6.19 -10.91 7.00
C MET A 42 -6.18 -9.78 5.97
N PHE A 43 -7.34 -9.42 5.42
CA PHE A 43 -7.46 -8.44 4.33
C PHE A 43 -7.56 -6.97 4.82
N ALA A 44 -7.84 -6.75 6.11
CA ALA A 44 -7.86 -5.43 6.73
C ALA A 44 -7.23 -5.52 8.12
N VAL A 45 -5.96 -5.15 8.21
CA VAL A 45 -5.17 -5.32 9.44
C VAL A 45 -4.80 -3.96 10.01
N HIS A 46 -5.09 -3.75 11.29
CA HIS A 46 -4.59 -2.60 12.01
C HIS A 46 -3.05 -2.62 12.03
N PRO A 47 -2.35 -1.47 11.89
CA PRO A 47 -0.89 -1.41 11.72
C PRO A 47 -0.09 -2.14 12.83
N LYS A 48 -0.71 -2.34 14.00
CA LYS A 48 -0.16 -3.09 15.15
C LYS A 48 0.09 -4.58 14.87
N TYR A 49 -0.66 -5.20 13.95
CA TYR A 49 -0.61 -6.65 13.69
C TYR A 49 -0.02 -7.01 12.32
N VAL A 50 0.51 -6.01 11.59
CA VAL A 50 1.14 -6.23 10.28
C VAL A 50 2.51 -6.87 10.47
N ILE A 51 2.78 -7.94 9.74
CA ILE A 51 4.10 -8.58 9.69
C ILE A 51 5.05 -7.61 9.01
N LYS A 52 6.23 -7.39 9.59
CA LYS A 52 7.26 -6.50 9.03
C LYS A 52 8.45 -7.30 8.49
N ASN A 53 9.07 -6.80 7.44
CA ASN A 53 10.32 -7.31 6.88
C ASN A 53 11.50 -7.00 7.82
N ALA A 54 12.70 -7.50 7.48
CA ALA A 54 13.93 -7.26 8.26
C ALA A 54 14.31 -5.77 8.40
N ARG A 55 13.78 -4.90 7.54
CA ARG A 55 13.98 -3.44 7.56
C ARG A 55 12.93 -2.69 8.38
N GLY A 56 11.97 -3.39 9.00
CA GLY A 56 10.92 -2.80 9.82
C GLY A 56 9.74 -2.22 9.03
N GLU A 57 9.72 -2.43 7.71
CA GLU A 57 8.64 -2.04 6.81
C GLU A 57 7.59 -3.15 6.72
N PRO A 58 6.32 -2.85 6.38
CA PRO A 58 5.33 -3.88 6.09
C PRO A 58 5.84 -4.92 5.08
N SER A 59 5.57 -6.20 5.34
CA SER A 59 6.07 -7.32 4.50
C SER A 59 5.41 -7.35 3.13
N GLU A 60 4.17 -6.89 3.04
CA GLU A 60 3.41 -6.77 1.80
C GLU A 60 3.32 -5.29 1.42
N ALA A 61 3.52 -5.02 0.13
CA ALA A 61 3.35 -3.69 -0.42
C ALA A 61 1.88 -3.29 -0.30
N TYR A 62 1.59 -2.47 0.72
CA TYR A 62 0.25 -1.94 0.90
C TYR A 62 -0.10 -1.00 -0.25
N TRP A 63 -1.36 -0.98 -0.68
CA TRP A 63 -1.78 -0.16 -1.82
C TRP A 63 -1.47 1.33 -1.64
N LEU A 64 -1.56 1.89 -0.41
CA LEU A 64 -1.13 3.27 -0.14
C LEU A 64 0.37 3.45 -0.33
N GLY A 65 1.18 2.43 -0.01
CA GLY A 65 2.62 2.45 -0.26
C GLY A 65 2.89 2.54 -1.76
N MET A 66 2.29 1.65 -2.55
CA MET A 66 2.43 1.66 -4.01
C MET A 66 1.89 2.95 -4.64
N MET A 67 0.77 3.46 -4.14
CA MET A 67 0.20 4.73 -4.59
C MET A 67 1.14 5.91 -4.27
N ARG A 68 1.70 5.95 -3.07
CA ARG A 68 2.67 6.99 -2.67
C ARG A 68 3.92 6.94 -3.54
N ASP A 69 4.48 5.75 -3.77
CA ASP A 69 5.69 5.59 -4.58
C ASP A 69 5.42 5.99 -6.04
N TRP A 70 4.23 5.67 -6.56
CA TRP A 70 3.78 6.14 -7.87
C TRP A 70 3.60 7.66 -7.93
N LEU A 71 3.00 8.28 -6.91
CA LEU A 71 2.85 9.73 -6.81
C LEU A 71 4.20 10.44 -6.75
N MET A 72 5.19 9.91 -6.00
CA MET A 72 6.55 10.45 -5.96
C MET A 72 7.23 10.38 -7.33
N SER A 73 7.04 9.28 -8.06
CA SER A 73 7.58 9.14 -9.42
C SER A 73 6.99 10.16 -10.39
N ILE A 74 5.68 10.40 -10.30
CA ILE A 74 4.98 11.41 -11.10
C ILE A 74 5.45 12.82 -10.71
N GLN A 75 5.54 13.13 -9.43
CA GLN A 75 6.00 14.43 -8.94
C GLN A 75 7.38 14.77 -9.48
N ASN A 76 8.34 13.84 -9.42
CA ASN A 76 9.69 14.06 -9.98
C ASN A 76 9.65 14.38 -11.49
N GLN A 77 8.79 13.69 -12.26
CA GLN A 77 8.63 13.97 -13.68
C GLN A 77 8.00 15.34 -13.94
N THR A 78 7.01 15.73 -13.13
CA THR A 78 6.38 17.05 -13.19
C THR A 78 7.38 18.16 -12.83
N ASP A 79 8.17 17.98 -11.77
CA ASP A 79 9.19 18.95 -11.35
C ASP A 79 10.25 19.18 -12.45
N GLN A 80 10.64 18.12 -13.17
CA GLN A 80 11.57 18.23 -14.30
C GLN A 80 11.02 19.05 -15.46
N VAL A 81 9.74 18.89 -15.81
CA VAL A 81 9.13 19.67 -16.91
C VAL A 81 8.86 21.11 -16.52
N ILE A 82 8.57 21.37 -15.24
CA ILE A 82 8.48 22.72 -14.67
C ILE A 82 9.85 23.40 -14.72
N ALA A 83 10.91 22.72 -14.28
CA ALA A 83 12.27 23.25 -14.30
C ALA A 83 12.76 23.58 -15.73
N ARG A 84 12.27 22.83 -16.74
CA ARG A 84 12.53 23.10 -18.16
C ARG A 84 11.68 24.23 -18.75
N GLY A 85 10.77 24.81 -17.97
CA GLY A 85 9.86 25.87 -18.42
C GLY A 85 8.80 25.40 -19.43
N GLN A 86 8.51 24.09 -19.47
CA GLN A 86 7.49 23.51 -20.37
C GLN A 86 6.07 23.64 -19.81
N ILE A 87 5.95 23.80 -18.49
CA ILE A 87 4.68 24.04 -17.79
C ILE A 87 4.85 25.31 -16.95
N ASP A 88 4.00 26.30 -17.20
CA ASP A 88 3.92 27.49 -16.37
C ASP A 88 2.96 27.23 -15.19
N VAL A 89 3.50 27.22 -13.98
CA VAL A 89 2.76 26.84 -12.75
C VAL A 89 1.73 27.90 -12.36
N ALA A 90 1.93 29.16 -12.75
CA ALA A 90 1.06 30.27 -12.37
C ALA A 90 -0.17 30.41 -13.28
N THR A 91 -0.02 30.07 -14.56
CA THR A 91 -1.08 30.21 -15.58
C THR A 91 -1.67 28.89 -16.02
N ALA A 92 -1.14 27.77 -15.51
CA ALA A 92 -1.46 26.41 -15.97
C ALA A 92 -1.29 26.19 -17.47
N SER A 93 -0.51 27.05 -18.14
CA SER A 93 -0.31 26.97 -19.58
C SER A 93 0.80 25.98 -19.92
N ILE A 94 0.45 25.01 -20.77
CA ILE A 94 1.39 24.04 -21.31
C ILE A 94 2.01 24.64 -22.57
N ARG A 95 3.32 24.89 -22.54
CA ARG A 95 4.07 25.36 -23.72
C ARG A 95 4.32 24.16 -24.63
N HIS A 96 3.35 23.84 -25.47
CA HIS A 96 3.52 22.80 -26.47
C HIS A 96 4.42 23.32 -27.60
N SER A 97 5.71 22.98 -27.56
CA SER A 97 6.56 23.07 -28.75
C SER A 97 6.34 21.82 -29.60
N ASN A 98 6.30 21.98 -30.93
CA ASN A 98 6.20 20.89 -31.91
C ASN A 98 7.31 19.82 -31.77
N SER A 99 8.30 20.03 -30.89
CA SER A 99 9.51 19.21 -30.73
C SER A 99 9.65 18.54 -29.37
N THR A 100 8.82 18.89 -28.38
CA THR A 100 8.97 18.37 -27.00
C THR A 100 7.62 17.88 -26.47
N LYS A 101 7.31 16.60 -26.76
CA LYS A 101 6.18 15.91 -26.16
C LYS A 101 6.43 15.74 -24.65
N ILE A 102 5.58 16.34 -23.83
CA ILE A 102 5.59 16.15 -22.37
C ILE A 102 5.11 14.73 -22.07
N SER A 103 5.66 14.07 -21.04
CA SER A 103 5.21 12.74 -20.66
C SER A 103 3.81 12.79 -20.06
N ASP A 104 2.96 11.80 -20.37
CA ASP A 104 1.59 11.72 -19.85
C ASP A 104 1.56 11.62 -18.32
N ALA A 105 2.62 11.05 -17.72
CA ALA A 105 2.84 11.03 -16.28
C ALA A 105 3.04 12.44 -15.71
N ALA A 106 3.86 13.28 -16.33
CA ALA A 106 4.08 14.65 -15.89
C ALA A 106 2.79 15.51 -16.02
N LEU A 107 2.01 15.28 -17.08
CA LEU A 107 0.72 15.93 -17.28
C LEU A 107 -0.31 15.49 -16.22
N THR A 108 -0.35 14.19 -15.90
CA THR A 108 -1.19 13.66 -14.82
C THR A 108 -0.81 14.28 -13.48
N GLY A 109 0.48 14.36 -13.16
CA GLY A 109 0.97 14.99 -11.92
C GLY A 109 0.57 16.45 -11.80
N PHE A 110 0.68 17.21 -12.90
CA PHE A 110 0.26 18.59 -12.93
C PHE A 110 -1.25 18.75 -12.68
N LYS A 111 -2.09 17.93 -13.32
CA LYS A 111 -3.54 17.93 -13.07
C LYS A 111 -3.90 17.60 -11.63
N LEU A 112 -3.18 16.64 -11.03
CA LEU A 112 -3.37 16.29 -9.62
C LEU A 112 -2.98 17.43 -8.69
N LEU A 113 -1.89 18.16 -8.98
CA LEU A 113 -1.47 19.32 -8.19
C LEU A 113 -2.53 20.41 -8.15
N CYS A 114 -3.26 20.59 -9.25
CA CYS A 114 -4.31 21.58 -9.35
C CYS A 114 -5.63 21.17 -8.67
N SER A 115 -5.89 19.87 -8.61
CA SER A 115 -7.11 19.32 -8.07
C SER A 115 -7.07 19.28 -6.53
N HIS A 116 -7.51 20.35 -5.86
CA HIS A 116 -7.51 20.42 -4.40
C HIS A 116 -8.91 20.76 -3.85
N GLY A 117 -9.37 19.94 -2.89
CA GLY A 117 -10.70 20.10 -2.30
C GLY A 117 -11.80 19.95 -3.35
N GLU A 118 -12.65 20.97 -3.51
CA GLU A 118 -13.72 21.01 -4.51
C GLU A 118 -13.31 21.64 -5.85
N LYS A 119 -12.06 22.10 -5.97
CA LYS A 119 -11.55 22.63 -7.25
C LYS A 119 -10.94 21.50 -8.04
N TYR A 120 -11.63 21.11 -9.10
CA TYR A 120 -11.18 20.16 -10.09
C TYR A 120 -10.86 20.97 -11.36
N GLU A 121 -9.71 20.68 -11.97
CA GLU A 121 -9.18 21.37 -13.15
C GLU A 121 -8.50 22.73 -12.85
N CYS A 122 -7.21 22.81 -13.17
CA CYS A 122 -6.60 24.10 -13.47
C CYS A 122 -6.89 24.40 -14.94
N MET A 123 -8.02 25.05 -15.20
CA MET A 123 -8.16 25.77 -16.46
C MET A 123 -7.27 27.00 -16.43
N GLY A 124 -6.53 27.18 -17.54
CA GLY A 124 -5.95 28.46 -17.94
C GLY A 124 -6.98 29.38 -18.57
#